data_AF-A0A8H7IBY2-F1
#
_entry.id   AF-A0A8H7IBY2-F1
#
_cell.length_a   1.000
_cell.length_b   1.000
_cell.length_c   1.000
_cell.angle_alpha   90.00
_cell.angle_beta   90.00
_cell.angle_gamma   90.00
#
_symmetry.space_group_name_H-M   'P 1'
#
loop_
_entity.id
_entity.type
_entity.pdbx_description
1 polymer ?
#
loop_
_entity_poly.entity_id
_entity_poly.type
_entity_poly.pdbx_seq_one_letter_code
_entity_poly.pdbx_strand_id
1 'polypeptide(L)'
;MNIICRSVIVLFLSSTAIAADGSTGLNASMISQVKQRLEDSAQLSWELGTRIQTLLELDTPSFSVFSEDFPPPRNAPNSLDDVIGISRNIVQSKTAGELPLMPDGSAADPASNGVGVLIANWTGASGGNYAQAAADQLTFLLTITPRAPNGAISHRADEAQLWSDFVYMVPPFLAYYGVLTDNQTLVEESYNQIKLYRDVLADDTGMWQHIRLGSFEDRGYWSTGNGWAAMGMLRVLVTIRGSQWSRSMRKHVSDLENWTEEILNAMWPKLTNQGMFYNYADDSSTFQDAASAALIAASTYRLSLVSGIHTHLPSAERVHAALSNVGLDEPECASHA
;
A
#
# COMPACT_ATOMS: atom_id res chain seq x y z
N MET A 1 40.79 37.29 -47.34
CA MET A 1 41.24 36.52 -46.17
C MET A 1 40.00 36.11 -45.39
N ASN A 2 39.35 35.05 -45.88
CA ASN A 2 39.08 33.77 -45.18
C ASN A 2 37.83 33.82 -44.27
N ILE A 3 36.66 33.36 -44.71
CA ILE A 3 36.10 31.97 -44.74
C ILE A 3 35.28 31.64 -43.46
N ILE A 4 33.94 31.67 -43.63
CA ILE A 4 32.94 30.60 -43.39
C ILE A 4 33.16 29.57 -42.23
N CYS A 5 32.14 29.48 -41.36
CA CYS A 5 31.56 28.29 -40.69
C CYS A 5 32.34 27.57 -39.56
N ARG A 6 31.73 27.47 -38.36
CA ARG A 6 31.11 26.24 -37.82
C ARG A 6 30.65 26.41 -36.37
N SER A 7 29.39 26.08 -36.14
CA SER A 7 28.81 25.65 -34.87
C SER A 7 29.64 24.53 -34.25
N VAL A 8 29.90 24.58 -32.93
CA VAL A 8 29.74 23.48 -31.96
C VAL A 8 29.81 24.12 -30.57
N ILE A 9 28.65 24.36 -29.93
CA ILE A 9 28.61 24.42 -28.46
C ILE A 9 28.50 22.97 -28.02
N VAL A 10 29.57 22.46 -27.42
CA VAL A 10 29.56 21.13 -26.79
C VAL A 10 28.70 21.25 -25.54
N LEU A 11 27.45 20.79 -25.67
CA LEU A 11 26.65 20.30 -24.55
C LEU A 11 27.49 19.22 -23.85
N PHE A 12 28.04 19.51 -22.68
CA PHE A 12 28.33 18.46 -21.72
C PHE A 12 26.98 17.98 -21.18
N LEU A 13 26.35 17.10 -21.96
CA LEU A 13 25.48 16.07 -21.43
C LEU A 13 26.36 15.20 -20.53
N SER A 14 26.44 15.53 -19.25
CA SER A 14 26.64 14.52 -18.23
C SER A 14 25.32 13.75 -18.12
N SER A 15 25.02 12.98 -19.17
CA SER A 15 24.19 11.79 -19.08
C SER A 15 24.98 10.81 -18.22
N THR A 16 24.84 10.94 -16.89
CA THR A 16 25.12 9.83 -16.00
C THR A 16 24.18 8.73 -16.44
N ALA A 17 24.77 7.68 -17.00
CA ALA A 17 24.11 6.48 -17.43
C ALA A 17 23.07 6.08 -16.38
N ILE A 18 21.80 6.12 -16.76
CA ILE A 18 20.79 5.30 -16.10
C ILE A 18 21.35 3.89 -16.22
N ALA A 19 21.71 3.30 -15.09
CA ALA A 19 22.18 1.93 -15.06
C ALA A 19 21.06 1.05 -15.63
N ALA A 20 21.21 0.69 -16.90
CA ALA A 20 20.52 -0.42 -17.54
C ALA A 20 21.24 -1.72 -17.15
N ASP A 21 21.51 -1.87 -15.86
CA ASP A 21 21.99 -3.11 -15.28
C ASP A 21 21.00 -3.42 -14.17
N GLY A 22 20.42 -4.62 -14.17
CA GLY A 22 19.34 -5.02 -13.26
C GLY A 22 19.73 -5.10 -11.78
N SER A 23 20.71 -4.29 -11.34
CA SER A 23 20.98 -4.04 -9.94
C SER A 23 19.88 -3.14 -9.39
N THR A 24 19.18 -3.61 -8.37
CA THR A 24 18.22 -2.84 -7.57
C THR A 24 18.82 -1.61 -6.88
N GLY A 25 20.12 -1.33 -7.03
CA GLY A 25 20.86 -0.37 -6.20
C GLY A 25 20.99 -0.77 -4.73
N LEU A 26 20.08 -1.61 -4.23
CA LEU A 26 19.99 -2.12 -2.87
C LEU A 26 20.67 -3.50 -2.76
N ASN A 27 21.75 -3.57 -1.99
CA ASN A 27 22.38 -4.85 -1.64
C ASN A 27 21.72 -5.49 -0.40
N ALA A 28 22.05 -6.75 -0.11
CA ALA A 28 21.47 -7.50 1.01
C ALA A 28 21.68 -6.84 2.39
N SER A 29 22.77 -6.09 2.59
CA SER A 29 23.02 -5.34 3.83
C SER A 29 22.06 -4.15 3.95
N MET A 30 21.88 -3.39 2.87
CA MET A 30 20.91 -2.29 2.83
C MET A 30 19.48 -2.80 3.08
N ILE A 31 19.10 -3.90 2.44
CA ILE A 31 17.78 -4.53 2.67
C ILE A 31 17.62 -4.92 4.15
N SER A 32 18.63 -5.56 4.74
CA SER A 32 18.61 -5.94 6.16
C SER A 32 18.48 -4.71 7.08
N GLN A 33 19.20 -3.62 6.78
CA GLN A 33 19.11 -2.38 7.55
C GLN A 33 17.73 -1.71 7.43
N VAL A 34 17.15 -1.67 6.23
CA VAL A 34 15.80 -1.13 6.02
C VAL A 34 14.76 -1.97 6.78
N LYS A 35 14.89 -3.31 6.74
CA LYS A 35 14.03 -4.21 7.53
C LYS A 35 14.15 -3.95 9.03
N GLN A 36 15.36 -3.78 9.55
CA GLN A 36 15.57 -3.48 10.96
C GLN A 36 14.94 -2.13 11.35
N ARG A 37 15.15 -1.09 10.54
CA ARG A 37 14.55 0.24 10.80
C ARG A 37 13.02 0.18 10.74
N LEU A 38 12.45 -0.59 9.82
CA LEU A 38 11.01 -0.83 9.75
C LEU A 38 10.50 -1.55 11.00
N GLU A 39 11.25 -2.53 11.51
CA GLU A 39 10.93 -3.20 12.77
C GLU A 39 10.97 -2.26 13.98
N ASP A 40 12.01 -1.43 14.08
CA ASP A 40 12.18 -0.52 15.21
C ASP A 40 11.11 0.59 15.20
N SER A 41 10.71 1.06 14.02
CA SER A 41 9.78 2.18 13.86
C SER A 41 8.29 1.80 13.85
N ALA A 42 7.92 0.62 13.34
CA ALA A 42 6.52 0.22 13.22
C ALA A 42 5.94 -0.20 14.58
N GLN A 43 5.16 0.68 15.19
CA GLN A 43 4.53 0.47 16.49
C GLN A 43 3.01 0.67 16.45
N LEU A 44 2.51 1.48 15.51
CA LEU A 44 1.09 1.73 15.33
C LEU A 44 0.42 0.65 14.49
N SER A 45 -0.90 0.56 14.59
CA SER A 45 -1.66 -0.53 13.99
C SER A 45 -1.53 -0.58 12.46
N TRP A 46 -1.60 0.55 11.75
CA TRP A 46 -1.39 0.61 10.29
C TRP A 46 0.07 0.38 9.88
N GLU A 47 1.04 0.75 10.71
CA GLU A 47 2.47 0.55 10.44
C GLU A 47 2.82 -0.95 10.48
N LEU A 48 2.29 -1.67 11.48
CA LEU A 48 2.43 -3.12 11.57
C LEU A 48 1.75 -3.85 10.39
N GLY A 49 0.58 -3.40 9.97
CA GLY A 49 -0.10 -3.94 8.78
C GLY A 49 0.71 -3.72 7.51
N THR A 50 1.29 -2.53 7.34
CA THR A 50 2.17 -2.20 6.22
C THR A 50 3.45 -3.04 6.25
N ARG A 51 4.03 -3.25 7.45
CA ARG A 51 5.18 -4.14 7.65
C ARG A 51 4.85 -5.58 7.27
N ILE A 52 3.69 -6.11 7.67
CA ILE A 52 3.23 -7.44 7.27
C ILE A 52 3.19 -7.57 5.74
N GLN A 53 2.55 -6.63 5.04
CA GLN A 53 2.46 -6.67 3.58
C GLN A 53 3.84 -6.61 2.91
N THR A 54 4.74 -5.78 3.46
CA THR A 54 6.12 -5.64 2.96
C THR A 54 6.90 -6.96 3.10
N LEU A 55 6.84 -7.61 4.27
CA LEU A 55 7.52 -8.88 4.52
C LEU A 55 6.95 -10.02 3.67
N LEU A 56 5.63 -10.03 3.45
CA LEU A 56 4.99 -10.99 2.53
C LEU A 56 5.49 -10.81 1.09
N GLU A 57 5.71 -9.59 0.62
CA GLU A 57 6.21 -9.36 -0.74
C GLU A 57 7.72 -9.55 -0.89
N LEU A 58 8.48 -9.31 0.17
CA LEU A 58 9.94 -9.36 0.14
C LEU A 58 10.50 -10.74 0.50
N ASP A 59 10.09 -11.31 1.64
CA ASP A 59 10.70 -12.51 2.20
C ASP A 59 9.91 -13.78 1.85
N THR A 60 8.58 -13.69 1.71
CA THR A 60 7.73 -14.83 1.35
C THR A 60 6.76 -14.52 0.21
N PRO A 61 7.25 -14.20 -1.01
CA PRO A 61 6.39 -13.79 -2.13
C PRO A 61 5.26 -14.78 -2.45
N SER A 62 5.44 -16.08 -2.19
CA SER A 62 4.40 -17.11 -2.37
C SER A 62 3.18 -16.97 -1.46
N PHE A 63 3.27 -16.19 -0.38
CA PHE A 63 2.16 -15.87 0.52
C PHE A 63 1.59 -14.46 0.30
N SER A 64 2.21 -13.65 -0.56
CA SER A 64 1.64 -12.38 -1.00
C SER A 64 0.48 -12.61 -1.95
N VAL A 65 -0.52 -11.72 -1.93
CA VAL A 65 -1.63 -11.73 -2.91
C VAL A 65 -1.16 -11.45 -4.35
N PHE A 66 0.07 -10.97 -4.52
CA PHE A 66 0.70 -10.79 -5.82
C PHE A 66 1.39 -12.04 -6.36
N SER A 67 1.34 -13.18 -5.65
CA SER A 67 1.75 -14.47 -6.19
C SER A 67 0.80 -14.94 -7.31
N GLU A 68 1.25 -15.88 -8.13
CA GLU A 68 0.37 -16.55 -9.11
C GLU A 68 -0.61 -17.52 -8.44
N ASP A 69 -0.23 -18.07 -7.27
CA ASP A 69 -0.98 -19.08 -6.54
C ASP A 69 -1.66 -18.47 -5.30
N PHE A 70 -2.94 -18.13 -5.44
CA PHE A 70 -3.79 -17.66 -4.35
C PHE A 70 -5.10 -18.46 -4.27
N PRO A 71 -5.59 -18.90 -3.09
CA PRO A 71 -4.99 -18.77 -1.75
C PRO A 71 -3.62 -19.44 -1.60
N PRO A 72 -2.77 -18.98 -0.67
CA PRO A 72 -1.43 -19.54 -0.52
C PRO A 72 -1.46 -20.96 0.06
N PRO A 73 -0.35 -21.71 -0.02
CA PRO A 73 -0.23 -23.03 0.59
C PRO A 73 -0.53 -23.03 2.10
N ARG A 74 -0.97 -24.18 2.63
CA ARG A 74 -1.22 -24.36 4.07
C ARG A 74 0.06 -24.50 4.89
N ASN A 75 1.15 -24.96 4.28
CA ASN A 75 2.41 -25.19 4.98
C ASN A 75 3.20 -23.89 5.06
N ALA A 76 3.42 -23.38 6.27
CA ALA A 76 4.22 -22.18 6.50
C ALA A 76 5.73 -22.47 6.29
N PRO A 77 6.43 -21.74 5.42
CA PRO A 77 7.89 -21.73 5.38
C PRO A 77 8.47 -20.86 6.50
N ASN A 78 9.73 -21.08 6.88
CA ASN A 78 10.42 -20.27 7.90
C ASN A 78 10.50 -18.78 7.54
N SER A 79 10.47 -18.44 6.26
CA SER A 79 10.46 -17.03 5.82
C SER A 79 9.19 -16.28 6.25
N LEU A 80 8.16 -16.98 6.73
CA LEU A 80 6.91 -16.42 7.24
C LEU A 80 6.95 -16.14 8.75
N ASP A 81 8.03 -16.51 9.44
CA ASP A 81 8.14 -16.44 10.91
C ASP A 81 7.92 -15.02 11.44
N ASP A 82 8.44 -13.98 10.76
CA ASP A 82 8.26 -12.58 11.18
C ASP A 82 6.78 -12.16 11.09
N VAL A 83 6.10 -12.52 10.00
CA VAL A 83 4.66 -12.20 9.81
C VAL A 83 3.80 -12.92 10.86
N ILE A 84 4.10 -14.19 11.13
CA ILE A 84 3.42 -14.95 12.18
C ILE A 84 3.75 -14.37 13.56
N GLY A 85 4.99 -13.93 13.79
CA GLY A 85 5.44 -13.29 15.03
C GLY A 85 4.67 -12.02 15.34
N ILE A 86 4.57 -11.11 14.37
CA ILE A 86 3.77 -9.87 14.49
C ILE A 86 2.31 -10.21 14.79
N SER A 87 1.72 -11.14 14.02
CA SER A 87 0.31 -11.54 14.18
C SER A 87 0.06 -12.18 15.56
N ARG A 88 1.00 -12.99 16.05
CA ARG A 88 0.95 -13.59 17.39
C ARG A 88 0.97 -12.52 18.47
N ASN A 89 1.88 -11.56 18.38
CA ASN A 89 1.99 -10.48 19.35
C ASN A 89 0.70 -9.66 19.39
N ILE A 90 0.14 -9.30 18.23
CA ILE A 90 -1.15 -8.59 18.15
C ILE A 90 -2.26 -9.37 18.86
N VAL A 91 -2.43 -10.67 18.54
CA VAL A 91 -3.50 -11.48 19.13
C VAL A 91 -3.30 -11.74 20.62
N GLN A 92 -2.05 -11.84 21.10
CA GLN A 92 -1.75 -12.00 22.52
C GLN A 92 -1.92 -10.71 23.33
N SER A 93 -1.68 -9.56 22.71
CA SER A 93 -1.84 -8.24 23.32
C SER A 93 -3.27 -7.69 23.22
N LYS A 94 -4.12 -8.27 22.34
CA LYS A 94 -5.52 -7.89 22.19
C LYS A 94 -6.27 -8.07 23.53
N THR A 95 -6.88 -6.99 24.01
CA THR A 95 -7.68 -7.00 25.23
C THR A 95 -8.88 -7.95 25.07
N ALA A 96 -9.08 -8.83 26.05
CA ALA A 96 -10.19 -9.77 26.04
C ALA A 96 -11.54 -9.04 26.02
N GLY A 97 -12.41 -9.40 25.06
CA GLY A 97 -13.74 -8.81 24.90
C GLY A 97 -13.80 -7.55 24.03
N GLU A 98 -12.67 -6.93 23.70
CA GLU A 98 -12.64 -5.89 22.67
C GLU A 98 -12.77 -6.52 21.27
N LEU A 99 -13.35 -5.80 20.32
CA LEU A 99 -13.50 -6.32 18.96
C LEU A 99 -12.29 -6.02 18.05
N PRO A 100 -11.76 -4.79 17.99
CA PRO A 100 -10.62 -4.48 17.13
C PRO A 100 -9.36 -5.29 17.50
N LEU A 101 -8.50 -5.57 16.51
CA LEU A 101 -7.22 -6.25 16.71
C LEU A 101 -6.27 -5.46 17.62
N MET A 102 -6.36 -4.14 17.57
CA MET A 102 -5.55 -3.20 18.35
C MET A 102 -6.40 -2.00 18.75
N PRO A 103 -6.15 -1.40 19.93
CA PRO A 103 -6.81 -0.16 20.33
C PRO A 103 -6.32 0.99 19.44
N ASP A 104 -7.25 1.69 18.81
CA ASP A 104 -6.96 2.79 17.89
C ASP A 104 -8.15 3.76 17.79
N GLY A 105 -7.89 5.03 17.46
CA GLY A 105 -8.94 6.00 17.12
C GLY A 105 -9.50 5.78 15.71
N SER A 106 -8.73 5.12 14.85
CA SER A 106 -9.15 4.61 13.55
C SER A 106 -9.87 3.27 13.71
N ALA A 107 -11.01 3.11 13.07
CA ALA A 107 -11.64 1.80 12.90
C ALA A 107 -10.96 0.97 11.81
N ALA A 108 -10.25 1.62 10.90
CA ALA A 108 -9.66 1.01 9.72
C ALA A 108 -8.26 0.45 9.99
N ASP A 109 -7.41 1.20 10.69
CA ASP A 109 -5.98 0.90 10.82
C ASP A 109 -5.69 -0.47 11.44
N PRO A 110 -6.40 -0.91 12.51
CA PRO A 110 -6.24 -2.27 13.03
C PRO A 110 -6.53 -3.36 12.00
N ALA A 111 -7.44 -3.13 11.04
CA ALA A 111 -7.80 -4.11 10.02
C ALA A 111 -6.67 -4.42 9.04
N SER A 112 -5.71 -3.50 8.86
CA SER A 112 -4.53 -3.72 8.01
C SER A 112 -3.68 -4.92 8.45
N ASN A 113 -3.71 -5.26 9.74
CA ASN A 113 -3.06 -6.44 10.32
C ASN A 113 -3.79 -7.75 10.03
N GLY A 114 -5.06 -7.67 9.62
CA GLY A 114 -5.94 -8.80 9.50
C GLY A 114 -5.47 -9.85 8.48
N VAL A 115 -4.75 -9.44 7.42
CA VAL A 115 -4.16 -10.39 6.46
C VAL A 115 -3.11 -11.29 7.14
N GLY A 116 -2.24 -10.73 7.98
CA GLY A 116 -1.26 -11.51 8.74
C GLY A 116 -1.93 -12.47 9.73
N VAL A 117 -2.95 -12.00 10.45
CA VAL A 117 -3.75 -12.82 11.37
C VAL A 117 -4.46 -13.96 10.63
N LEU A 118 -5.02 -13.69 9.45
CA LEU A 118 -5.65 -14.70 8.61
C LEU A 118 -4.65 -15.73 8.08
N ILE A 119 -3.45 -15.30 7.70
CA ILE A 119 -2.36 -16.20 7.30
C ILE A 119 -1.94 -17.09 8.46
N ALA A 120 -1.72 -16.53 9.65
CA ALA A 120 -1.36 -17.30 10.85
C ALA A 120 -2.43 -18.35 11.18
N ASN A 121 -3.72 -18.00 11.04
CA ASN A 121 -4.81 -18.95 11.15
C ASN A 121 -4.77 -20.03 10.06
N TRP A 122 -4.60 -19.60 8.80
CA TRP A 122 -4.62 -20.47 7.61
C TRP A 122 -3.55 -21.55 7.67
N THR A 123 -2.37 -21.23 8.20
CA THR A 123 -1.23 -22.13 8.33
C THR A 123 -1.20 -22.90 9.65
N GLY A 124 -2.21 -22.74 10.51
CA GLY A 124 -2.29 -23.43 11.80
C GLY A 124 -1.20 -23.00 12.80
N ALA A 125 -0.78 -21.74 12.76
CA ALA A 125 0.18 -21.21 13.72
C ALA A 125 -0.35 -21.34 15.16
N SER A 126 0.55 -21.57 16.11
CA SER A 126 0.23 -21.57 17.54
C SER A 126 0.34 -20.16 18.15
N GLY A 127 -0.14 -20.01 19.38
CA GLY A 127 0.07 -18.80 20.19
C GLY A 127 -1.09 -17.81 20.22
N GLY A 128 -2.25 -18.12 19.62
CA GLY A 128 -3.45 -17.29 19.70
C GLY A 128 -4.67 -17.91 19.02
N ASN A 129 -5.86 -17.38 19.31
CA ASN A 129 -7.07 -17.70 18.57
C ASN A 129 -7.24 -16.72 17.40
N TYR A 130 -6.43 -16.92 16.36
CA TYR A 130 -6.39 -16.04 15.20
C TYR A 130 -7.73 -15.96 14.46
N ALA A 131 -8.46 -17.08 14.34
CA ALA A 131 -9.80 -17.11 13.74
C ALA A 131 -10.78 -16.17 14.47
N GLN A 132 -10.83 -16.25 15.81
CA GLN A 132 -11.71 -15.37 16.59
C GLN A 132 -11.26 -13.91 16.49
N ALA A 133 -9.95 -13.64 16.59
CA ALA A 133 -9.44 -12.27 16.50
C ALA A 133 -9.78 -11.60 15.16
N ALA A 134 -9.66 -12.33 14.04
CA ALA A 134 -10.08 -11.84 12.72
C ALA A 134 -11.61 -11.65 12.64
N ALA A 135 -12.40 -12.57 13.19
CA ALA A 135 -13.87 -12.47 13.21
C ALA A 135 -14.35 -11.28 14.06
N ASP A 136 -13.67 -10.99 15.17
CA ASP A 136 -13.95 -9.84 16.04
C ASP A 136 -13.73 -8.52 15.28
N GLN A 137 -12.59 -8.37 14.60
CA GLN A 137 -12.28 -7.20 13.78
C GLN A 137 -13.29 -7.03 12.64
N LEU A 138 -13.66 -8.12 11.98
CA LEU A 138 -14.68 -8.11 10.93
C LEU A 138 -16.03 -7.65 11.49
N THR A 139 -16.41 -8.14 12.68
CA THR A 139 -17.65 -7.75 13.36
C THR A 139 -17.63 -6.26 13.69
N PHE A 140 -16.52 -5.74 14.22
CA PHE A 140 -16.37 -4.32 14.51
C PHE A 140 -16.65 -3.46 13.27
N LEU A 141 -15.95 -3.75 12.17
CA LEU A 141 -16.07 -3.01 10.91
C LEU A 141 -17.48 -3.05 10.32
N LEU A 142 -18.09 -4.24 10.25
CA LEU A 142 -19.35 -4.41 9.53
C LEU A 142 -20.56 -3.96 10.34
N THR A 143 -20.50 -4.05 11.67
CA THR A 143 -21.69 -3.92 12.54
C THR A 143 -21.63 -2.76 13.53
N ILE A 144 -20.43 -2.34 13.95
CA ILE A 144 -20.26 -1.33 15.00
C ILE A 144 -19.80 0.01 14.44
N THR A 145 -18.87 0.00 13.49
CA THR A 145 -18.26 1.23 12.95
C THR A 145 -19.31 2.13 12.29
N PRO A 146 -19.27 3.47 12.52
CA PRO A 146 -20.14 4.42 11.84
C PRO A 146 -20.07 4.29 10.33
N ARG A 147 -21.15 4.67 9.63
CA ARG A 147 -21.19 4.69 8.17
C ARG A 147 -21.50 6.08 7.65
N ALA A 148 -20.87 6.46 6.55
CA ALA A 148 -21.22 7.65 5.79
C ALA A 148 -22.63 7.50 5.16
N PRO A 149 -23.27 8.60 4.74
CA PRO A 149 -24.62 8.55 4.15
C PRO A 149 -24.75 7.64 2.91
N ASN A 150 -23.65 7.43 2.16
CA ASN A 150 -23.61 6.51 1.02
C ASN A 150 -23.39 5.03 1.41
N GLY A 151 -23.24 4.73 2.70
CA GLY A 151 -23.02 3.39 3.24
C GLY A 151 -21.56 2.99 3.43
N ALA A 152 -20.59 3.87 3.11
CA ALA A 152 -19.17 3.60 3.33
C ALA A 152 -18.91 3.43 4.84
N ILE A 153 -18.17 2.38 5.21
CA ILE A 153 -17.66 2.21 6.58
C ILE A 153 -16.70 3.36 6.86
N SER A 154 -16.80 3.97 8.05
CA SER A 154 -15.94 5.07 8.43
C SER A 154 -14.49 4.62 8.63
N HIS A 155 -13.56 5.52 8.35
CA HIS A 155 -12.18 5.37 8.79
C HIS A 155 -12.06 5.58 10.30
N ARG A 156 -12.86 6.49 10.88
CA ARG A 156 -12.88 6.79 12.32
C ARG A 156 -13.83 5.88 13.09
N ALA A 157 -13.47 5.55 14.32
CA ALA A 157 -14.31 4.72 15.19
C ALA A 157 -15.49 5.48 15.82
N ASP A 158 -15.37 6.81 15.96
CA ASP A 158 -16.28 7.66 16.73
C ASP A 158 -17.21 8.56 15.88
N GLU A 159 -16.92 8.73 14.60
CA GLU A 159 -17.76 9.47 13.67
C GLU A 159 -17.66 8.93 12.25
N ALA A 160 -18.58 9.34 11.37
CA ALA A 160 -18.51 9.01 9.94
C ALA A 160 -17.59 9.99 9.21
N GLN A 161 -16.37 9.54 8.88
CA GLN A 161 -15.34 10.32 8.22
C GLN A 161 -14.51 9.42 7.30
N LEU A 162 -14.31 9.84 6.05
CA LEU A 162 -13.70 9.02 5.01
C LEU A 162 -12.30 9.56 4.71
N TRP A 163 -11.29 8.70 4.89
CA TRP A 163 -9.88 8.99 4.63
C TRP A 163 -9.37 8.09 3.51
N SER A 164 -8.59 8.62 2.57
CA SER A 164 -8.08 7.84 1.42
C SER A 164 -7.27 6.60 1.84
N ASP A 165 -6.63 6.63 3.01
CA ASP A 165 -5.95 5.54 3.69
C ASP A 165 -6.78 4.27 3.83
N PHE A 166 -8.09 4.41 4.07
CA PHE A 166 -9.00 3.30 4.33
C PHE A 166 -8.90 2.20 3.29
N VAL A 167 -8.68 2.59 2.02
CA VAL A 167 -8.61 1.68 0.87
C VAL A 167 -7.46 0.68 0.98
N TYR A 168 -6.36 1.03 1.66
CA TYR A 168 -5.27 0.10 1.95
C TYR A 168 -5.54 -0.76 3.19
N MET A 169 -6.25 -0.21 4.18
CA MET A 169 -6.40 -0.87 5.48
C MET A 169 -7.49 -1.94 5.49
N VAL A 170 -8.69 -1.61 5.02
CA VAL A 170 -9.89 -2.45 5.22
C VAL A 170 -10.20 -3.34 4.02
N PRO A 171 -10.34 -2.82 2.78
CA PRO A 171 -10.74 -3.66 1.66
C PRO A 171 -9.84 -4.89 1.42
N PRO A 172 -8.50 -4.81 1.49
CA PRO A 172 -7.65 -5.99 1.34
C PRO A 172 -7.92 -7.06 2.39
N PHE A 173 -8.17 -6.66 3.65
CA PHE A 173 -8.56 -7.58 4.70
C PHE A 173 -9.89 -8.27 4.41
N LEU A 174 -10.93 -7.52 4.03
CA LEU A 174 -12.25 -8.08 3.71
C LEU A 174 -12.17 -9.06 2.53
N ALA A 175 -11.47 -8.71 1.45
CA ALA A 175 -11.32 -9.59 0.29
C ALA A 175 -10.58 -10.88 0.67
N TYR A 176 -9.46 -10.76 1.40
CA TYR A 176 -8.68 -11.93 1.83
C TYR A 176 -9.49 -12.85 2.75
N TYR A 177 -10.22 -12.27 3.72
CA TYR A 177 -11.11 -13.02 4.61
C TYR A 177 -12.19 -13.74 3.79
N GLY A 178 -12.86 -13.04 2.88
CA GLY A 178 -13.92 -13.58 2.04
C GLY A 178 -13.46 -14.78 1.24
N VAL A 179 -12.29 -14.70 0.60
CA VAL A 179 -11.72 -15.82 -0.17
C VAL A 179 -11.40 -17.01 0.73
N LEU A 180 -10.71 -16.81 1.86
CA LEU A 180 -10.33 -17.92 2.75
C LEU A 180 -11.52 -18.62 3.40
N THR A 181 -12.67 -17.96 3.46
CA THR A 181 -13.90 -18.48 4.09
C THR A 181 -15.01 -18.81 3.09
N ASP A 182 -14.71 -18.80 1.79
CA ASP A 182 -15.68 -19.07 0.71
C ASP A 182 -16.93 -18.16 0.77
N ASN A 183 -16.74 -16.89 1.15
CA ASN A 183 -17.78 -15.88 1.26
C ASN A 183 -17.64 -14.79 0.18
N GLN A 184 -18.30 -14.99 -0.96
CA GLN A 184 -18.28 -14.02 -2.08
C GLN A 184 -18.85 -12.66 -1.69
N THR A 185 -19.91 -12.62 -0.86
CA THR A 185 -20.55 -11.37 -0.44
C THR A 185 -19.57 -10.46 0.31
N LEU A 186 -18.64 -11.04 1.07
CA LEU A 186 -17.60 -10.28 1.75
C LEU A 186 -16.53 -9.74 0.77
N VAL A 187 -16.22 -10.48 -0.30
CA VAL A 187 -15.35 -9.99 -1.38
C VAL A 187 -16.03 -8.88 -2.19
N GLU A 188 -17.34 -8.99 -2.43
CA GLU A 188 -18.13 -7.91 -3.03
C GLU A 188 -18.18 -6.68 -2.13
N GLU A 189 -18.33 -6.85 -0.81
CA GLU A 189 -18.28 -5.74 0.14
C GLU A 189 -16.92 -5.04 0.11
N SER A 190 -15.80 -5.78 0.00
CA SER A 190 -14.47 -5.18 -0.19
C SER A 190 -14.43 -4.21 -1.38
N TYR A 191 -14.88 -4.67 -2.55
CA TYR A 191 -14.96 -3.81 -3.74
C TYR A 191 -15.94 -2.64 -3.55
N ASN A 192 -17.10 -2.91 -2.95
CA ASN A 192 -18.13 -1.88 -2.73
C ASN A 192 -17.59 -0.76 -1.86
N GLN A 193 -16.83 -1.06 -0.81
CA GLN A 193 -16.23 -0.04 0.04
C GLN A 193 -15.25 0.84 -0.74
N ILE A 194 -14.43 0.28 -1.62
CA ILE A 194 -13.55 1.07 -2.51
C ILE A 194 -14.36 2.01 -3.40
N LYS A 195 -15.40 1.48 -4.05
CA LYS A 195 -16.30 2.28 -4.91
C LYS A 195 -16.93 3.44 -4.14
N LEU A 196 -17.44 3.19 -2.94
CA LEU A 196 -18.09 4.21 -2.11
C LEU A 196 -17.11 5.28 -1.63
N TYR A 197 -15.86 4.92 -1.37
CA TYR A 197 -14.79 5.88 -1.08
C TYR A 197 -14.44 6.72 -2.30
N ARG A 198 -14.29 6.08 -3.47
CA ARG A 198 -14.06 6.78 -4.74
C ARG A 198 -15.15 7.81 -5.03
N ASP A 199 -16.42 7.44 -4.82
CA ASP A 199 -17.58 8.32 -5.06
C ASP A 199 -17.53 9.62 -4.22
N VAL A 200 -16.77 9.66 -3.12
CA VAL A 200 -16.67 10.83 -2.23
C VAL A 200 -15.33 11.55 -2.33
N LEU A 201 -14.23 10.80 -2.48
CA LEU A 201 -12.87 11.33 -2.38
C LEU A 201 -12.25 11.65 -3.74
N ALA A 202 -12.59 10.92 -4.81
CA ALA A 202 -12.05 11.17 -6.14
C ALA A 202 -12.73 12.38 -6.79
N ASP A 203 -11.97 13.17 -7.54
CA ASP A 203 -12.50 14.28 -8.34
C ASP A 203 -12.11 14.20 -9.82
N ASP A 204 -12.48 15.23 -10.59
CA ASP A 204 -12.27 15.30 -12.04
C ASP A 204 -10.78 15.29 -12.45
N THR A 205 -9.86 15.52 -11.51
CA THR A 205 -8.42 15.42 -11.79
C THR A 205 -7.94 13.96 -11.84
N GLY A 206 -8.70 13.03 -11.26
CA GLY A 206 -8.30 11.64 -11.03
C GLY A 206 -7.53 11.42 -9.72
N MET A 207 -7.10 12.50 -9.02
CA MET A 207 -6.56 12.40 -7.67
C MET A 207 -7.69 12.30 -6.64
N TRP A 208 -7.36 11.73 -5.49
CA TRP A 208 -8.25 11.61 -4.36
C TRP A 208 -7.89 12.66 -3.30
N GLN A 209 -8.90 13.31 -2.76
CA GLN A 209 -8.79 14.14 -1.57
C GLN A 209 -8.49 13.27 -0.35
N HIS A 210 -7.81 13.84 0.64
CA HIS A 210 -7.37 13.10 1.82
C HIS A 210 -8.54 12.72 2.73
N ILE A 211 -9.27 13.71 3.28
CA ILE A 211 -10.30 13.51 4.30
C ILE A 211 -11.57 14.27 3.96
N ARG A 212 -12.71 13.58 4.00
CA ARG A 212 -14.05 14.16 3.83
C ARG A 212 -15.02 13.73 4.92
N LEU A 213 -16.05 14.55 5.14
CA LEU A 213 -17.06 14.38 6.19
C LEU A 213 -16.50 14.53 7.61
N GLY A 214 -17.31 14.24 8.62
CA GLY A 214 -16.92 14.29 10.03
C GLY A 214 -16.70 15.71 10.58
N SER A 215 -15.98 15.78 11.69
CA SER A 215 -15.73 16.99 12.47
C SER A 215 -14.71 17.94 11.85
N PHE A 216 -13.89 17.44 10.93
CA PHE A 216 -12.95 18.23 10.12
C PHE A 216 -12.78 17.60 8.74
N GLU A 217 -12.27 18.37 7.78
CA GLU A 217 -11.92 17.86 6.45
C GLU A 217 -10.50 18.30 6.08
N ASP A 218 -9.87 17.50 5.24
CA ASP A 218 -8.64 17.83 4.52
C ASP A 218 -8.86 17.53 3.04
N ARG A 219 -9.14 18.57 2.28
CA ARG A 219 -9.49 18.46 0.86
C ARG A 219 -8.27 18.47 -0.06
N GLY A 220 -7.06 18.50 0.50
CA GLY A 220 -5.83 18.44 -0.29
C GLY A 220 -5.60 17.05 -0.89
N TYR A 221 -4.82 17.00 -1.97
CA TYR A 221 -4.38 15.74 -2.58
C TYR A 221 -3.12 15.24 -1.89
N TRP A 222 -3.29 14.70 -0.68
CA TRP A 222 -2.18 14.10 0.05
C TRP A 222 -1.61 12.93 -0.76
N SER A 223 -0.33 13.03 -1.11
CA SER A 223 0.33 12.15 -2.07
C SER A 223 0.40 10.71 -1.57
N THR A 224 0.72 10.51 -0.29
CA THR A 224 0.75 9.17 0.31
C THR A 224 -0.66 8.55 0.35
N GLY A 225 -1.70 9.33 0.64
CA GLY A 225 -3.09 8.87 0.59
C GLY A 225 -3.53 8.36 -0.79
N ASN A 226 -3.07 9.01 -1.86
CA ASN A 226 -3.28 8.51 -3.23
C ASN A 226 -2.52 7.19 -3.48
N GLY A 227 -1.32 7.05 -2.93
CA GLY A 227 -0.57 5.78 -2.93
C GLY A 227 -1.30 4.66 -2.20
N TRP A 228 -1.89 4.95 -1.03
CA TRP A 228 -2.70 3.99 -0.27
C TRP A 228 -3.90 3.50 -1.07
N ALA A 229 -4.62 4.43 -1.70
CA ALA A 229 -5.76 4.09 -2.56
C ALA A 229 -5.34 3.20 -3.73
N ALA A 230 -4.28 3.56 -4.47
CA ALA A 230 -3.79 2.78 -5.61
C ALA A 230 -3.34 1.37 -5.20
N MET A 231 -2.49 1.24 -4.18
CA MET A 231 -1.98 -0.08 -3.77
C MET A 231 -3.08 -0.94 -3.13
N GLY A 232 -4.00 -0.34 -2.35
CA GLY A 232 -5.13 -1.05 -1.77
C GLY A 232 -6.06 -1.64 -2.83
N MET A 233 -6.38 -0.86 -3.87
CA MET A 233 -7.14 -1.33 -5.04
C MET A 233 -6.45 -2.48 -5.75
N LEU A 234 -5.14 -2.38 -5.98
CA LEU A 234 -4.35 -3.45 -6.60
C LEU A 234 -4.39 -4.74 -5.79
N ARG A 235 -4.26 -4.68 -4.45
CA ARG A 235 -4.37 -5.87 -3.59
C ARG A 235 -5.72 -6.55 -3.70
N VAL A 236 -6.82 -5.78 -3.70
CA VAL A 236 -8.16 -6.33 -3.87
C VAL A 236 -8.35 -6.93 -5.27
N LEU A 237 -7.86 -6.23 -6.30
CA LEU A 237 -7.90 -6.69 -7.69
C LEU A 237 -7.26 -8.08 -7.83
N VAL A 238 -6.02 -8.24 -7.36
CA VAL A 238 -5.31 -9.52 -7.49
C VAL A 238 -5.91 -10.60 -6.60
N THR A 239 -6.44 -10.25 -5.44
CA THR A 239 -7.17 -11.18 -4.56
C THR A 239 -8.40 -11.73 -5.26
N ILE A 240 -9.23 -10.88 -5.89
CA ILE A 240 -10.40 -11.31 -6.66
C ILE A 240 -9.96 -12.19 -7.83
N ARG A 241 -8.93 -11.76 -8.58
CA ARG A 241 -8.47 -12.45 -9.79
C ARG A 241 -7.89 -13.83 -9.49
N GLY A 242 -7.21 -14.00 -8.37
CA GLY A 242 -6.69 -15.29 -7.92
C GLY A 242 -7.76 -16.22 -7.30
N SER A 243 -8.90 -15.68 -6.87
CA SER A 243 -9.95 -16.45 -6.21
C SER A 243 -10.83 -17.28 -7.16
N GLN A 244 -11.66 -18.14 -6.56
CA GLN A 244 -12.74 -18.89 -7.22
C GLN A 244 -13.79 -17.99 -7.91
N TRP A 245 -13.82 -16.68 -7.62
CA TRP A 245 -14.77 -15.72 -8.20
C TRP A 245 -14.18 -14.83 -9.30
N SER A 246 -12.96 -15.09 -9.74
CA SER A 246 -12.28 -14.35 -10.82
C SER A 246 -13.17 -14.11 -12.05
N ARG A 247 -13.93 -15.13 -12.47
CA ARG A 247 -14.84 -15.03 -13.62
C ARG A 247 -16.11 -14.22 -13.32
N SER A 248 -16.76 -14.44 -12.18
CA SER A 248 -18.02 -13.75 -11.83
C SER A 248 -17.77 -12.26 -11.50
N MET A 249 -16.61 -11.93 -10.96
CA MET A 249 -16.23 -10.58 -10.54
C MET A 249 -15.29 -9.87 -11.54
N ARG A 250 -15.17 -10.34 -12.78
CA ARG A 250 -14.30 -9.74 -13.80
C ARG A 250 -14.54 -8.24 -14.02
N LYS A 251 -15.79 -7.77 -13.90
CA LYS A 251 -16.09 -6.33 -13.98
C LYS A 251 -15.46 -5.56 -12.82
N HIS A 252 -15.48 -6.12 -11.61
CA HIS A 252 -14.91 -5.50 -10.42
C HIS A 252 -13.39 -5.37 -10.58
N VAL A 253 -12.74 -6.40 -11.11
CA VAL A 253 -11.31 -6.37 -11.47
C VAL A 253 -11.01 -5.25 -12.46
N SER A 254 -11.80 -5.11 -13.54
CA SER A 254 -11.62 -4.05 -14.54
C SER A 254 -11.83 -2.65 -13.97
N ASP A 255 -12.82 -2.48 -13.09
CA ASP A 255 -13.08 -1.19 -12.44
C ASP A 255 -11.90 -0.79 -11.52
N LEU A 256 -11.39 -1.72 -10.71
CA LEU A 256 -10.23 -1.49 -9.83
C LEU A 256 -8.95 -1.17 -10.63
N GLU A 257 -8.75 -1.84 -11.77
CA GLU A 257 -7.65 -1.56 -12.70
C GLU A 257 -7.74 -0.12 -13.21
N ASN A 258 -8.90 0.26 -13.75
CA ASN A 258 -9.15 1.60 -14.29
C ASN A 258 -8.97 2.69 -13.22
N TRP A 259 -9.53 2.50 -12.01
CA TRP A 259 -9.42 3.49 -10.94
C TRP A 259 -8.00 3.62 -10.40
N THR A 260 -7.22 2.53 -10.40
CA THR A 260 -5.79 2.59 -10.10
C THR A 260 -5.05 3.39 -11.18
N GLU A 261 -5.35 3.14 -12.45
CA GLU A 261 -4.73 3.86 -13.56
C GLU A 261 -5.09 5.36 -13.54
N GLU A 262 -6.33 5.73 -13.19
CA GLU A 262 -6.77 7.12 -13.00
C GLU A 262 -5.87 7.86 -11.99
N ILE A 263 -5.65 7.29 -10.80
CA ILE A 263 -4.78 7.88 -9.77
C ILE A 263 -3.36 8.03 -10.30
N LEU A 264 -2.79 6.98 -10.90
CA LEU A 264 -1.40 7.02 -11.38
C LEU A 264 -1.23 8.05 -12.51
N ASN A 265 -2.17 8.10 -13.46
CA ASN A 265 -2.19 9.09 -14.53
C ASN A 265 -2.26 10.53 -14.00
N ALA A 266 -2.96 10.75 -12.88
CA ALA A 266 -3.08 12.06 -12.25
C ALA A 266 -1.85 12.45 -11.41
N MET A 267 -1.24 11.47 -10.72
CA MET A 267 -0.09 11.67 -9.83
C MET A 267 1.22 11.85 -10.59
N TRP A 268 1.52 11.04 -11.62
CA TRP A 268 2.82 11.07 -12.30
C TRP A 268 3.22 12.44 -12.91
N PRO A 269 2.29 13.26 -13.44
CA PRO A 269 2.59 14.63 -13.84
C PRO A 269 3.06 15.56 -12.70
N LYS A 270 2.89 15.17 -11.44
CA LYS A 270 3.29 15.92 -10.23
C LYS A 270 4.69 15.57 -9.73
N LEU A 271 5.36 14.60 -10.36
CA LEU A 271 6.71 14.20 -9.97
C LEU A 271 7.70 15.36 -10.16
N THR A 272 8.46 15.69 -9.13
CA THR A 272 9.50 16.72 -9.19
C THR A 272 10.70 16.25 -10.01
N ASN A 273 11.57 17.19 -10.38
CA ASN A 273 12.84 16.86 -11.05
C ASN A 273 13.79 16.05 -10.16
N GLN A 274 13.55 16.04 -8.83
CA GLN A 274 14.29 15.27 -7.85
C GLN A 274 13.78 13.82 -7.71
N GLY A 275 12.74 13.44 -8.45
CA GLY A 275 12.18 12.09 -8.40
C GLY A 275 11.35 11.82 -7.15
N MET A 276 10.77 12.86 -6.54
CA MET A 276 9.83 12.74 -5.41
C MET A 276 8.53 13.49 -5.73
N PHE A 277 7.49 13.25 -4.95
CA PHE A 277 6.29 14.11 -4.93
C PHE A 277 6.37 15.05 -3.74
N TYR A 278 5.68 16.18 -3.81
CA TYR A 278 5.38 16.96 -2.61
C TYR A 278 4.35 16.22 -1.74
N ASN A 279 4.34 16.46 -0.43
CA ASN A 279 3.42 15.81 0.50
C ASN A 279 1.96 16.02 0.08
N TYR A 280 1.63 17.20 -0.44
CA TYR A 280 0.41 17.41 -1.22
C TYR A 280 0.79 17.65 -2.68
N ALA A 281 0.21 16.87 -3.58
CA ALA A 281 0.70 16.72 -4.95
C ALA A 281 0.67 18.02 -5.77
N ASP A 282 -0.19 18.97 -5.39
CA ASP A 282 -0.37 20.27 -6.03
C ASP A 282 0.15 21.46 -5.19
N ASP A 283 0.81 21.21 -4.06
CA ASP A 283 1.36 22.24 -3.18
C ASP A 283 2.87 22.08 -2.96
N SER A 284 3.64 22.86 -3.73
CA SER A 284 5.10 22.90 -3.66
C SER A 284 5.67 23.55 -2.40
N SER A 285 4.84 24.12 -1.53
CA SER A 285 5.29 24.64 -0.23
C SER A 285 5.51 23.53 0.81
N THR A 286 5.00 22.33 0.54
CA THR A 286 5.11 21.16 1.42
C THR A 286 6.43 20.42 1.21
N PHE A 287 6.79 19.51 2.11
CA PHE A 287 8.03 18.75 1.98
C PHE A 287 7.94 17.72 0.84
N GLN A 288 9.08 17.27 0.32
CA GLN A 288 9.11 16.16 -0.64
C GLN A 288 8.99 14.82 0.09
N ASP A 289 7.95 14.06 -0.22
CA ASP A 289 7.51 12.87 0.51
C ASP A 289 8.02 11.59 -0.16
N ALA A 290 9.06 11.00 0.42
CA ALA A 290 9.65 9.75 -0.04
C ALA A 290 8.70 8.54 0.11
N ALA A 291 7.81 8.55 1.10
CA ALA A 291 6.85 7.46 1.31
C ALA A 291 5.84 7.42 0.15
N SER A 292 5.31 8.59 -0.24
CA SER A 292 4.42 8.70 -1.39
C SER A 292 5.10 8.25 -2.68
N ALA A 293 6.34 8.68 -2.89
CA ALA A 293 7.11 8.33 -4.08
C ALA A 293 7.31 6.80 -4.17
N ALA A 294 7.75 6.18 -3.08
CA ALA A 294 7.94 4.73 -3.01
C ALA A 294 6.64 3.96 -3.28
N LEU A 295 5.52 4.37 -2.68
CA LEU A 295 4.26 3.65 -2.81
C LEU A 295 3.60 3.82 -4.19
N ILE A 296 3.69 5.00 -4.80
CA ILE A 296 3.23 5.26 -6.18
C ILE A 296 4.09 4.51 -7.20
N ALA A 297 5.41 4.46 -7.01
CA ALA A 297 6.31 3.66 -7.84
C ALA A 297 6.00 2.16 -7.70
N ALA A 298 5.85 1.65 -6.47
CA ALA A 298 5.48 0.26 -6.22
C ALA A 298 4.12 -0.09 -6.86
N SER A 299 3.13 0.79 -6.74
CA SER A 299 1.82 0.61 -7.38
C SER A 299 1.93 0.56 -8.90
N THR A 300 2.82 1.36 -9.49
CA THR A 300 3.07 1.35 -10.94
C THR A 300 3.74 0.06 -11.40
N TYR A 301 4.72 -0.46 -10.66
CA TYR A 301 5.31 -1.78 -10.95
C TYR A 301 4.28 -2.89 -10.85
N ARG A 302 3.44 -2.87 -9.80
CA ARG A 302 2.39 -3.86 -9.62
C ARG A 302 1.34 -3.77 -10.73
N LEU A 303 0.85 -2.58 -11.09
CA LEU A 303 -0.10 -2.40 -12.20
C LEU A 303 0.50 -2.91 -13.52
N SER A 304 1.77 -2.65 -13.79
CA SER A 304 2.47 -3.17 -14.97
C SER A 304 2.48 -4.71 -14.99
N LEU A 305 2.82 -5.35 -13.87
CA LEU A 305 2.86 -6.81 -13.78
C LEU A 305 1.46 -7.44 -13.89
N VAL A 306 0.45 -6.80 -13.27
CA VAL A 306 -0.89 -7.39 -13.19
C VAL A 306 -1.74 -7.10 -14.41
N SER A 307 -1.56 -5.95 -15.07
CA SER A 307 -2.47 -5.46 -16.10
C SER A 307 -1.77 -5.17 -17.44
N GLY A 308 -0.45 -5.31 -17.51
CA GLY A 308 0.32 -4.98 -18.72
C GLY A 308 0.34 -3.49 -19.05
N ILE A 309 0.01 -2.63 -18.09
CA ILE A 309 0.01 -1.18 -18.26
C ILE A 309 1.38 -0.64 -17.89
N HIS A 310 2.17 -0.29 -18.91
CA HIS A 310 3.58 0.09 -18.76
C HIS A 310 3.85 1.60 -18.80
N THR A 311 2.80 2.41 -18.98
CA THR A 311 2.86 3.85 -19.29
C THR A 311 3.84 4.64 -18.41
N HIS A 312 3.85 4.35 -17.11
CA HIS A 312 4.63 5.12 -16.14
C HIS A 312 5.87 4.41 -15.59
N LEU A 313 6.24 3.25 -16.14
CA LEU A 313 7.47 2.55 -15.73
C LEU A 313 8.71 3.45 -15.76
N PRO A 314 8.95 4.28 -16.81
CA PRO A 314 10.11 5.17 -16.80
C PRO A 314 10.10 6.19 -15.64
N SER A 315 8.92 6.63 -15.20
CA SER A 315 8.82 7.53 -14.05
C SER A 315 9.06 6.80 -12.73
N ALA A 316 8.57 5.56 -12.59
CA ALA A 316 8.86 4.71 -11.44
C ALA A 316 10.37 4.43 -11.29
N GLU A 317 11.07 4.18 -12.41
CA GLU A 317 12.53 4.01 -12.41
C GLU A 317 13.28 5.26 -11.93
N ARG A 318 12.78 6.48 -12.26
CA ARG A 318 13.36 7.72 -11.74
C ARG A 318 13.22 7.84 -10.23
N VAL A 319 12.06 7.47 -9.69
CA VAL A 319 11.83 7.42 -8.24
C VAL A 319 12.76 6.40 -7.59
N HIS A 320 12.84 5.19 -8.16
CA HIS A 320 13.72 4.13 -7.66
C HIS A 320 15.19 4.58 -7.61
N ALA A 321 15.67 5.24 -8.67
CA ALA A 321 17.01 5.82 -8.69
C ALA A 321 17.20 6.91 -7.63
N ALA A 322 16.21 7.80 -7.46
CA ALA A 322 16.27 8.86 -6.46
C ALA A 322 16.33 8.30 -5.02
N LEU A 323 15.48 7.33 -4.69
CA LEU A 323 15.44 6.69 -3.38
C LEU A 323 16.71 5.87 -3.09
N SER A 324 17.31 5.25 -4.11
CA SER A 324 18.53 4.45 -3.97
C SER A 324 19.78 5.30 -3.70
N ASN A 325 19.82 6.55 -4.19
CA ASN A 325 20.96 7.45 -4.00
C ASN A 325 20.97 8.10 -2.61
N VAL A 326 19.81 8.30 -1.97
CA VAL A 326 19.73 8.90 -0.62
C VAL A 326 20.43 8.03 0.44
N GLY A 327 20.60 6.72 0.17
CA GLY A 327 21.34 5.81 1.06
C GLY A 327 22.87 5.83 0.93
N LEU A 328 23.44 6.60 -0.01
CA LEU A 328 24.89 6.65 -0.26
C LEU A 328 25.56 7.93 0.29
N ASP A 329 24.78 8.93 0.69
CA ASP A 329 25.26 10.26 1.07
C ASP A 329 25.15 10.57 2.58
N GLU A 330 24.93 9.59 3.47
CA GLU A 330 25.19 9.83 4.90
C GLU A 330 26.71 9.79 5.14
N PRO A 331 27.38 10.92 5.47
CA PRO A 331 28.72 10.83 6.01
C PRO A 331 28.62 10.13 7.37
N GLU A 332 29.46 9.13 7.58
CA GLU A 332 29.74 8.57 8.91
C GLU A 332 29.84 9.73 9.91
N CYS A 333 28.90 9.79 10.85
CA CYS A 333 28.97 10.72 11.95
C CYS A 333 30.17 10.29 12.80
N ALA A 334 31.33 10.87 12.47
CA ALA A 334 32.58 10.63 13.15
C ALA A 334 32.37 10.89 14.64
N SER A 335 32.61 9.84 15.43
CA SER A 335 32.77 9.88 16.87
C SER A 335 33.62 11.09 17.28
N HIS A 336 33.00 12.04 17.97
CA HIS A 336 33.75 13.04 18.73
C HIS A 336 33.86 12.49 20.16
N ALA A 337 35.10 12.16 20.50
CA ALA A 337 35.56 11.79 21.84
C ALA A 337 35.46 12.96 22.83
#